data_AF-A0A086MV03-F1
#
_entry.id   AF-A0A086MV03-F1
#
_cell.length_a   1.000
_cell.length_b   1.000
_cell.length_c   1.000
_cell.angle_alpha   90.00
_cell.angle_beta   90.00
_cell.angle_gamma   90.00
#
_symmetry.space_group_name_H-M   'P 1'
#
loop_
_entity.id
_entity.type
_entity.pdbx_description
1 polymer ?
#
loop_
_entity_poly.entity_id
_entity_poly.type
_entity_poly.pdbx_seq_one_letter_code
_entity_poly.pdbx_strand_id
1 'polypeptide(L)'
;MHVTGTVPPPAPAPQETSAVPGSAPAAEGGRHARRFGLPVATALVMGNIIGGGIFLLPASVAPFGTVSLLAFGVLTVGAIALALVFGRLAQRDPRTGGPYVYAREAFGDFAGFLAAWAYWITTWVSNAALAVAAVGYLDVLIPVGDHRWTACLAALVIQWLPALANFAGTRYVGAVQLVATVLKFAPLLLVAVGGLFFFDADNLGPFNATGGSGIGAVSAAAAILLFSYLGVESAAVSAGEVKDPRRTVGRATVIGTAGAALVYLLGTLSVFGTVAHDRLVDSTAPFSDAVNAMFGGTWGGWAVALAALVSMTGCLNGWTLLSAQTPYAAAKDGLFPAAFARRRRGVPTTGVAVTVVLASLLTVYNYAAGSAKVFEVLVLVTTFTATVPYLLATAAQIFHLVCGQGEKVDRARFVRDGVIAAVAAGFSLWLVAGAGYAAVYQGVLFLFAGVLVYAVMAARRRRAEGPAAP
;
A
#
# COMPACT_ATOMS: atom_id res chain seq x y z
N MET A 1 19.78 96.21 24.48
CA MET A 1 19.40 95.01 23.70
C MET A 1 19.51 93.80 24.61
N HIS A 2 18.38 93.27 25.10
CA HIS A 2 18.33 91.97 25.75
C HIS A 2 17.06 91.26 25.28
N VAL A 3 17.28 90.18 24.53
CA VAL A 3 16.25 89.32 23.95
C VAL A 3 15.90 88.25 24.97
N THR A 4 14.60 88.10 25.25
CA THR A 4 13.99 87.05 26.06
C THR A 4 14.07 85.70 25.35
N GLY A 5 14.71 84.71 25.97
CA GLY A 5 14.72 83.32 25.54
C GLY A 5 13.94 82.44 26.52
N THR A 6 12.93 81.74 26.03
CA THR A 6 12.33 80.57 26.68
C THR A 6 12.38 79.40 25.69
N VAL A 7 13.16 78.37 26.04
CA VAL A 7 13.35 77.15 25.24
C VAL A 7 12.20 76.18 25.55
N PRO A 8 11.57 75.55 24.53
CA PRO A 8 10.47 74.61 24.71
C PRO A 8 10.93 73.26 25.29
N PRO A 9 10.02 72.49 25.96
CA PRO A 9 10.36 71.21 26.59
C PRO A 9 10.76 70.13 25.57
N PRO A 10 11.62 69.17 25.96
CA PRO A 10 12.16 68.16 25.05
C PRO A 10 11.08 67.17 24.57
N ALA A 11 11.19 66.78 23.30
CA ALA A 11 10.33 65.80 22.64
C ALA A 11 10.42 64.41 23.30
N PRO A 12 9.33 63.61 23.28
CA PRO A 12 9.33 62.27 23.86
C PRO A 12 10.31 61.34 23.13
N ALA A 13 10.95 60.46 23.90
CA ALA A 13 11.93 59.49 23.41
C ALA A 13 11.37 58.61 22.26
N PRO A 14 12.22 58.22 21.28
CA PRO A 14 11.78 57.38 20.18
C PRO A 14 11.28 56.03 20.67
N GLN A 15 10.06 55.68 20.26
CA GLN A 15 9.47 54.36 20.50
C GLN A 15 10.37 53.28 19.91
N GLU A 16 10.78 52.33 20.75
CA GLU A 16 11.39 51.08 20.31
C GLU A 16 10.44 50.41 19.30
N THR A 17 10.89 50.33 18.06
CA THR A 17 10.24 49.56 17.01
C THR A 17 10.28 48.11 17.46
N SER A 18 9.13 47.54 17.85
CA SER A 18 9.06 46.13 18.19
C SER A 18 9.51 45.33 16.97
N ALA A 19 10.69 44.73 17.04
CA ALA A 19 11.15 43.78 16.06
C ALA A 19 10.09 42.67 15.94
N VAL A 20 9.50 42.54 14.76
CA VAL A 20 8.64 41.42 14.41
C VAL A 20 9.42 40.15 14.74
N PRO A 21 8.96 39.29 15.67
CA PRO A 21 9.66 38.03 15.92
C PRO A 21 9.64 37.22 14.63
N GLY A 22 10.83 36.93 14.10
CA GLY A 22 11.01 36.07 12.95
C GLY A 22 10.17 34.82 13.08
N SER A 23 9.43 34.50 12.02
CA SER A 23 8.59 33.31 11.91
C SER A 23 9.39 32.05 12.20
N ALA A 24 9.37 31.61 13.45
CA ALA A 24 9.70 30.23 13.79
C ALA A 24 8.75 29.33 12.99
N PRO A 25 9.24 28.25 12.36
CA PRO A 25 8.35 27.33 11.66
C PRO A 25 7.32 26.84 12.69
N ALA A 26 6.05 27.14 12.41
CA ALA A 26 4.94 26.77 13.27
C ALA A 26 5.03 25.27 13.54
N ALA A 27 5.33 24.92 14.78
CA ALA A 27 5.17 23.56 15.27
C ALA A 27 3.66 23.25 15.22
N GLU A 28 3.20 22.64 14.13
CA GLU A 28 1.89 21.98 14.03
C GLU A 28 1.85 20.71 14.92
N GLY A 29 2.27 20.84 16.18
CA GLY A 29 2.29 19.78 17.18
C GLY A 29 1.12 19.91 18.15
N GLY A 30 -0.10 19.97 17.64
CA GLY A 30 -1.30 19.94 18.49
C GLY A 30 -1.36 18.65 19.31
N ARG A 31 -1.62 18.77 20.62
CA ARG A 31 -1.80 17.69 21.62
C ARG A 31 -2.79 16.56 21.25
N HIS A 32 -3.43 16.63 20.08
CA HIS A 32 -4.35 15.63 19.54
C HIS A 32 -3.75 14.70 18.45
N ALA A 33 -2.49 14.88 18.05
CA ALA A 33 -1.92 14.27 16.84
C ALA A 33 -1.47 12.79 16.97
N ARG A 34 -1.23 12.23 18.17
CA ARG A 34 -0.71 10.86 18.33
C ARG A 34 -1.69 9.92 19.03
N ARG A 35 -2.64 9.35 18.28
CA ARG A 35 -3.73 8.53 18.83
C ARG A 35 -3.49 7.03 18.73
N PHE A 36 -2.64 6.56 17.80
CA PHE A 36 -2.51 5.13 17.54
C PHE A 36 -1.51 4.49 18.50
N GLY A 37 -2.01 3.77 19.51
CA GLY A 37 -1.20 2.83 20.29
C GLY A 37 -0.85 1.58 19.47
N LEU A 38 -0.02 0.70 20.04
CA LEU A 38 0.40 -0.55 19.39
C LEU A 38 -0.76 -1.39 18.82
N PRO A 39 -1.88 -1.61 19.53
CA PRO A 39 -2.99 -2.40 18.98
C PRO A 39 -3.61 -1.76 17.74
N VAL A 40 -3.79 -0.43 17.75
CA VAL A 40 -4.39 0.31 16.63
C VAL A 40 -3.45 0.34 15.43
N ALA A 41 -2.16 0.59 15.66
CA ALA A 41 -1.16 0.55 14.59
C ALA A 41 -1.00 -0.86 13.99
N THR A 42 -1.08 -1.91 14.82
CA THR A 42 -1.04 -3.31 14.36
C THR A 42 -2.27 -3.64 13.53
N ALA A 43 -3.46 -3.25 14.00
CA ALA A 43 -4.71 -3.43 13.26
C ALA A 43 -4.71 -2.67 11.93
N LEU A 44 -4.09 -1.48 11.88
CA LEU A 44 -3.90 -0.72 10.65
C LEU A 44 -3.04 -1.48 9.64
N VAL A 45 -1.89 -2.02 10.09
CA VAL A 45 -1.01 -2.84 9.23
C VAL A 45 -1.74 -4.10 8.77
N MET A 46 -2.32 -4.87 9.69
CA MET A 46 -3.08 -6.08 9.35
C MET A 46 -4.24 -5.79 8.39
N GLY A 47 -4.99 -4.72 8.63
CA GLY A 47 -6.17 -4.38 7.82
C GLY A 47 -5.81 -3.98 6.39
N ASN A 48 -4.69 -3.28 6.21
CA ASN A 48 -4.20 -2.90 4.88
C ASN A 48 -3.58 -4.08 4.14
N ILE A 49 -2.85 -4.96 4.84
CA ILE A 49 -2.31 -6.20 4.29
C ILE A 49 -3.46 -7.13 3.87
N ILE A 50 -4.36 -7.50 4.80
CA ILE A 50 -5.44 -8.47 4.55
C ILE A 50 -6.36 -8.04 3.41
N GLY A 51 -6.68 -6.75 3.36
CA GLY A 51 -7.30 -6.08 2.22
C GLY A 51 -8.42 -6.87 1.51
N GLY A 52 -8.51 -6.68 0.19
CA GLY A 52 -9.40 -7.46 -0.68
C GLY A 52 -8.67 -8.59 -1.42
N GLY A 53 -7.34 -8.53 -1.51
CA GLY A 53 -6.54 -9.46 -2.31
C GLY A 53 -6.67 -10.90 -1.84
N ILE A 54 -6.76 -11.14 -0.52
CA ILE A 54 -6.79 -12.49 0.06
C ILE A 54 -7.85 -13.39 -0.56
N PHE A 55 -9.02 -12.82 -0.81
CA PHE A 55 -10.19 -13.57 -1.21
C PHE A 55 -10.00 -14.31 -2.55
N LEU A 56 -9.17 -13.80 -3.46
CA LEU A 56 -8.84 -14.49 -4.72
C LEU A 56 -7.50 -15.23 -4.71
N LEU A 57 -6.70 -15.10 -3.65
CA LEU A 57 -5.36 -15.69 -3.62
C LEU A 57 -5.36 -17.20 -3.81
N PRO A 58 -6.22 -18.00 -3.14
CA PRO A 58 -6.16 -19.45 -3.29
C PRO A 58 -6.33 -19.89 -4.74
N ALA A 59 -7.31 -19.33 -5.45
CA ALA A 59 -7.51 -19.60 -6.88
C ALA A 59 -6.33 -19.09 -7.73
N SER A 60 -5.80 -17.92 -7.41
CA SER A 60 -4.67 -17.33 -8.16
C SER A 60 -3.36 -18.12 -8.04
N VAL A 61 -3.17 -18.85 -6.92
CA VAL A 61 -1.94 -19.63 -6.69
C VAL A 61 -2.13 -21.15 -6.82
N ALA A 62 -3.37 -21.62 -6.91
CA ALA A 62 -3.67 -23.02 -7.23
C ALA A 62 -2.95 -23.51 -8.51
N PRO A 63 -2.85 -22.74 -9.61
CA PRO A 63 -2.12 -23.15 -10.82
C PRO A 63 -0.64 -23.52 -10.62
N PHE A 64 -0.02 -23.12 -9.50
CA PHE A 64 1.36 -23.48 -9.18
C PHE A 64 1.45 -24.76 -8.35
N GLY A 65 0.35 -25.20 -7.73
CA GLY A 65 0.29 -26.34 -6.83
C GLY A 65 0.53 -25.96 -5.37
N THR A 66 0.62 -26.97 -4.49
CA THR A 66 0.81 -26.74 -3.04
C THR A 66 2.18 -26.15 -2.68
N VAL A 67 3.13 -26.14 -3.62
CA VAL A 67 4.40 -25.37 -3.51
C VAL A 67 4.16 -23.88 -3.28
N SER A 68 3.00 -23.35 -3.67
CA SER A 68 2.61 -21.97 -3.35
C SER A 68 2.56 -21.68 -1.85
N LEU A 69 2.28 -22.67 -0.99
CA LEU A 69 2.33 -22.53 0.47
C LEU A 69 3.78 -22.36 0.98
N LEU A 70 4.74 -23.04 0.34
CA LEU A 70 6.17 -22.81 0.62
C LEU A 70 6.62 -21.43 0.15
N ALA A 71 6.19 -21.03 -1.06
CA ALA A 71 6.44 -19.70 -1.59
C ALA A 71 5.90 -18.63 -0.62
N PHE A 72 4.72 -18.87 -0.06
CA PHE A 72 4.10 -18.03 0.95
C PHE A 72 4.97 -17.88 2.20
N GLY A 73 5.49 -18.99 2.75
CA GLY A 73 6.37 -18.97 3.92
C GLY A 73 7.68 -18.22 3.66
N VAL A 74 8.32 -18.44 2.50
CA VAL A 74 9.53 -17.70 2.09
C VAL A 74 9.23 -16.21 1.96
N LEU A 75 8.08 -15.87 1.38
CA LEU A 75 7.62 -14.51 1.21
C LEU A 75 7.32 -13.82 2.55
N THR A 76 6.76 -14.54 3.54
CA THR A 76 6.58 -14.05 4.91
C THR A 76 7.90 -13.63 5.53
N VAL A 77 8.97 -14.43 5.36
CA VAL A 77 10.30 -14.09 5.89
C VAL A 77 10.82 -12.79 5.26
N GLY A 78 10.68 -12.64 3.94
CA GLY A 78 11.05 -11.42 3.23
C GLY A 78 10.24 -10.19 3.67
N ALA A 79 8.93 -10.35 3.82
CA ALA A 79 8.04 -9.29 4.30
C ALA A 79 8.38 -8.87 5.75
N ILE A 80 8.73 -9.83 6.62
CA ILE A 80 9.21 -9.52 7.98
C ILE A 80 10.56 -8.82 7.95
N ALA A 81 11.48 -9.19 7.06
CA ALA A 81 12.74 -8.48 6.89
C ALA A 81 12.50 -7.02 6.48
N LEU A 82 11.58 -6.79 5.54
CA LEU A 82 11.17 -5.44 5.12
C LEU A 82 10.47 -4.66 6.26
N ALA A 83 9.61 -5.33 7.04
CA ALA A 83 8.99 -4.76 8.24
C ALA A 83 10.03 -4.29 9.26
N LEU A 84 11.10 -5.07 9.48
CA LEU A 84 12.21 -4.71 10.35
C LEU A 84 12.98 -3.51 9.81
N VAL A 85 13.22 -3.44 8.49
CA VAL A 85 13.84 -2.28 7.84
C VAL A 85 13.01 -1.01 8.08
N PHE A 86 11.70 -1.06 7.83
CA PHE A 86 10.81 0.08 8.11
C PHE A 86 10.81 0.46 9.58
N GLY A 87 10.84 -0.51 10.49
CA GLY A 87 10.99 -0.25 11.92
C GLY A 87 12.27 0.51 12.27
N ARG A 88 13.39 0.20 11.61
CA ARG A 88 14.68 0.89 11.81
C ARG A 88 14.74 2.28 11.19
N LEU A 89 14.08 2.47 10.05
CA LEU A 89 13.97 3.78 9.43
C LEU A 89 13.06 4.69 10.27
N ALA A 90 11.91 4.18 10.73
CA ALA A 90 10.99 4.92 11.61
C ALA A 90 11.61 5.26 12.98
N GLN A 91 12.56 4.46 13.48
CA GLN A 91 13.34 4.79 14.66
C GLN A 91 14.21 6.04 14.47
N ARG A 92 14.82 6.17 13.30
CA ARG A 92 15.69 7.30 12.94
C ARG A 92 14.84 8.53 12.61
N ASP A 93 13.94 8.37 11.65
CA ASP A 93 13.04 9.41 11.20
C ASP A 93 11.56 8.99 11.36
N PRO A 94 10.90 9.39 12.45
CA PRO A 94 9.49 9.09 12.69
C PRO A 94 8.52 10.06 11.99
N ARG A 95 8.97 10.82 10.98
CA ARG A 95 8.08 11.70 10.19
C ARG A 95 7.06 10.88 9.38
N THR A 96 5.88 11.47 9.19
CA THR A 96 4.82 10.92 8.33
C THR A 96 5.28 10.91 6.88
N GLY A 97 5.04 9.79 6.18
CA GLY A 97 5.30 9.64 4.74
C GLY A 97 6.10 8.39 4.37
N GLY A 98 6.63 7.66 5.35
CA GLY A 98 7.19 6.32 5.16
C GLY A 98 8.24 6.24 4.04
N PRO A 99 8.10 5.35 3.04
CA PRO A 99 9.10 5.16 1.98
C PRO A 99 9.51 6.45 1.25
N TYR A 100 8.58 7.38 1.05
CA TYR A 100 8.83 8.67 0.40
C TYR A 100 9.87 9.50 1.17
N VAL A 101 9.67 9.62 2.49
CA VAL A 101 10.53 10.44 3.35
C VAL A 101 11.91 9.82 3.46
N TYR A 102 11.98 8.49 3.64
CA TYR A 102 13.26 7.78 3.77
C TYR A 102 14.11 7.89 2.49
N ALA A 103 13.49 7.76 1.32
CA ALA A 103 14.18 7.92 0.04
C ALA A 103 14.66 9.37 -0.16
N ARG A 104 13.81 10.36 0.18
CA ARG A 104 14.15 11.78 0.03
C ARG A 104 15.28 12.20 0.96
N GLU A 105 15.28 11.74 2.20
CA GLU A 105 16.33 12.07 3.16
C GLU A 105 17.68 11.44 2.81
N ALA A 106 17.69 10.19 2.34
CA ALA A 106 18.93 9.51 1.99
C ALA A 106 19.52 9.97 0.64
N PHE A 107 18.68 10.23 -0.37
CA PHE A 107 19.12 10.39 -1.76
C PHE A 107 18.62 11.68 -2.46
N GLY A 108 17.88 12.53 -1.75
CA GLY A 108 17.39 13.82 -2.25
C GLY A 108 16.05 13.75 -3.00
N ASP A 109 15.66 14.91 -3.54
CA ASP A 109 14.33 15.18 -4.08
C ASP A 109 13.89 14.21 -5.21
N PHE A 110 14.81 13.78 -6.09
CA PHE A 110 14.47 12.86 -7.18
C PHE A 110 14.09 11.46 -6.69
N ALA A 111 14.82 10.92 -5.71
CA ALA A 111 14.49 9.62 -5.13
C ALA A 111 13.19 9.66 -4.33
N GLY A 112 12.95 10.77 -3.61
CA GLY A 112 11.65 11.04 -3.00
C GLY A 112 10.52 11.03 -4.04
N PHE A 113 10.68 11.79 -5.13
CA PHE A 113 9.71 11.79 -6.23
C PHE A 113 9.46 10.38 -6.77
N LEU A 114 10.52 9.61 -7.06
CA LEU A 114 10.40 8.28 -7.63
C LEU A 114 9.66 7.32 -6.69
N ALA A 115 9.94 7.37 -5.38
CA ALA A 115 9.22 6.60 -4.37
C ALA A 115 7.73 6.97 -4.32
N ALA A 116 7.41 8.28 -4.31
CA ALA A 116 6.02 8.75 -4.30
C ALA A 116 5.27 8.40 -5.60
N TRP A 117 5.92 8.52 -6.76
CA TRP A 117 5.36 8.23 -8.07
C TRP A 117 5.09 6.73 -8.23
N ALA A 118 6.05 5.88 -7.89
CA ALA A 118 5.91 4.43 -7.94
C ALA A 118 4.83 3.92 -6.98
N TYR A 119 4.79 4.45 -5.75
CA TYR A 119 3.74 4.11 -4.79
C TYR A 119 2.36 4.59 -5.26
N TRP A 120 2.27 5.78 -5.85
CA TRP A 120 1.02 6.23 -6.46
C TRP A 120 0.55 5.29 -7.57
N ILE A 121 1.45 4.81 -8.44
CA ILE A 121 1.11 3.78 -9.44
C ILE A 121 0.58 2.51 -8.79
N THR A 122 1.30 2.02 -7.77
CA THR A 122 0.90 0.85 -6.98
C THR A 122 -0.55 0.98 -6.50
N THR A 123 -0.91 2.14 -5.94
CA THR A 123 -2.23 2.36 -5.33
C THR A 123 -3.38 2.35 -6.35
N TRP A 124 -3.25 2.99 -7.51
CA TRP A 124 -4.35 3.03 -8.48
C TRP A 124 -4.46 1.74 -9.30
N VAL A 125 -3.36 1.03 -9.55
CA VAL A 125 -3.39 -0.32 -10.14
C VAL A 125 -4.03 -1.33 -9.17
N SER A 126 -3.70 -1.24 -7.87
CA SER A 126 -4.33 -2.07 -6.83
C SER A 126 -5.83 -1.87 -6.75
N ASN A 127 -6.31 -0.63 -6.92
CA ASN A 127 -7.75 -0.35 -6.97
C ASN A 127 -8.44 -1.09 -8.13
N ALA A 128 -7.83 -1.11 -9.31
CA ALA A 128 -8.35 -1.87 -10.44
C ALA A 128 -8.39 -3.38 -10.12
N ALA A 129 -7.31 -3.92 -9.51
CA ALA A 129 -7.24 -5.34 -9.12
C ALA A 129 -8.34 -5.71 -8.11
N LEU A 130 -8.54 -4.89 -7.07
CA LEU A 130 -9.59 -5.11 -6.07
C LEU A 130 -11.00 -5.01 -6.67
N ALA A 131 -11.23 -4.10 -7.61
CA ALA A 131 -12.51 -3.98 -8.27
C ALA A 131 -12.84 -5.23 -9.10
N VAL A 132 -11.86 -5.77 -9.82
CA VAL A 132 -11.99 -7.04 -10.56
C VAL A 132 -12.22 -8.21 -9.61
N ALA A 133 -11.51 -8.25 -8.48
CA ALA A 133 -11.71 -9.27 -7.46
C ALA A 133 -13.13 -9.27 -6.89
N ALA A 134 -13.68 -8.08 -6.66
CA ALA A 134 -15.03 -7.90 -6.16
C ALA A 134 -16.10 -8.39 -7.15
N VAL A 135 -15.84 -8.32 -8.46
CA VAL A 135 -16.77 -8.87 -9.46
C VAL A 135 -16.93 -10.38 -9.31
N GLY A 136 -15.84 -11.11 -9.03
CA GLY A 136 -15.93 -12.57 -8.80
C GLY A 136 -16.87 -12.93 -7.65
N TYR A 137 -16.84 -12.15 -6.56
CA TYR A 137 -17.77 -12.34 -5.44
C TYR A 137 -19.17 -11.78 -5.70
N LEU A 138 -19.31 -10.74 -6.52
CA LEU A 138 -20.63 -10.27 -6.96
C LEU A 138 -21.33 -11.33 -7.79
N ASP A 139 -20.59 -12.04 -8.64
CA ASP A 139 -21.10 -13.10 -9.51
C ASP A 139 -21.77 -14.25 -8.74
N VAL A 140 -21.27 -14.55 -7.53
CA VAL A 140 -21.86 -15.53 -6.61
C VAL A 140 -23.27 -15.13 -6.16
N LEU A 141 -23.56 -13.83 -6.08
CA LEU A 141 -24.85 -13.30 -5.64
C LEU A 141 -25.79 -13.02 -6.82
N ILE A 142 -25.24 -12.43 -7.89
CA ILE A 142 -25.97 -12.02 -9.08
C ILE A 142 -25.05 -12.34 -10.28
N PRO A 143 -25.48 -13.17 -11.24
CA PRO A 143 -24.65 -13.55 -12.38
C PRO A 143 -24.31 -12.31 -13.22
N VAL A 144 -23.06 -11.87 -13.14
CA VAL A 144 -22.50 -10.71 -13.85
C VAL A 144 -21.30 -11.10 -14.72
N GLY A 145 -20.74 -12.29 -14.49
CA GLY A 145 -19.58 -12.86 -15.16
C GLY A 145 -19.86 -13.43 -16.55
N ASP A 146 -21.13 -13.75 -16.86
CA ASP A 146 -21.54 -14.33 -18.14
C ASP A 146 -21.16 -13.49 -19.36
N HIS A 147 -21.06 -12.17 -19.18
CA HIS A 147 -20.69 -11.24 -20.25
C HIS A 147 -19.56 -10.31 -19.81
N ARG A 148 -18.45 -10.30 -20.57
CA ARG A 148 -17.25 -9.51 -20.22
C ARG A 148 -17.52 -8.03 -19.92
N TRP A 149 -18.48 -7.43 -20.63
CA TRP A 149 -18.80 -6.00 -20.45
C TRP A 149 -19.73 -5.75 -19.25
N THR A 150 -20.53 -6.74 -18.84
CA THR A 150 -21.29 -6.62 -17.58
C THR A 150 -20.35 -6.74 -16.39
N ALA A 151 -19.39 -7.67 -16.44
CA ALA A 151 -18.31 -7.78 -15.47
C ALA A 151 -17.47 -6.49 -15.40
N CYS A 152 -17.09 -5.93 -16.55
CA CYS A 152 -16.38 -4.65 -16.62
C CYS A 152 -17.20 -3.50 -16.00
N LEU A 153 -18.49 -3.39 -16.33
CA LEU A 153 -19.37 -2.38 -15.76
C LEU A 153 -19.51 -2.54 -14.23
N ALA A 154 -19.66 -3.76 -13.75
CA ALA A 154 -19.71 -4.06 -12.32
C ALA A 154 -18.42 -3.62 -11.61
N ALA A 155 -17.23 -3.94 -12.16
CA ALA A 155 -15.96 -3.48 -11.61
C ALA A 155 -15.88 -1.95 -11.55
N LEU A 156 -16.31 -1.25 -12.60
CA LEU A 156 -16.35 0.21 -12.62
C LEU A 156 -17.29 0.75 -11.53
N VAL A 157 -18.52 0.23 -11.42
CA VAL A 157 -19.48 0.66 -10.39
C VAL A 157 -18.90 0.45 -8.99
N ILE A 158 -18.35 -0.73 -8.70
CA ILE A 158 -17.75 -1.06 -7.40
C ILE A 158 -16.60 -0.09 -7.05
N GLN A 159 -15.76 0.27 -8.02
CA GLN A 159 -14.65 1.21 -7.81
C GLN A 159 -15.11 2.66 -7.63
N TRP A 160 -16.15 3.10 -8.35
CA TRP A 160 -16.64 4.47 -8.29
C TRP A 160 -17.41 4.77 -7.01
N LEU A 161 -18.08 3.77 -6.40
CA LEU A 161 -18.81 3.93 -5.14
C LEU A 161 -17.92 4.53 -4.01
N PRO A 162 -16.74 3.97 -3.69
CA PRO A 162 -15.79 4.57 -2.75
C PRO A 162 -15.22 5.92 -3.20
N ALA A 163 -14.98 6.12 -4.49
CA ALA A 163 -14.47 7.40 -5.00
C ALA A 163 -15.47 8.54 -4.77
N LEU A 164 -16.77 8.29 -5.00
CA LEU A 164 -17.85 9.23 -4.71
C LEU A 164 -17.95 9.53 -3.21
N ALA A 165 -17.80 8.52 -2.35
CA ALA A 165 -17.73 8.71 -0.90
C ALA A 165 -16.52 9.59 -0.49
N ASN A 166 -15.36 9.40 -1.13
CA ASN A 166 -14.18 10.24 -0.92
C ASN A 166 -14.42 11.70 -1.36
N PHE A 167 -15.15 11.94 -2.45
CA PHE A 167 -15.56 13.30 -2.85
C PHE A 167 -16.58 13.93 -1.89
N ALA A 168 -17.41 13.12 -1.23
CA ALA A 168 -18.38 13.58 -0.24
C ALA A 168 -17.71 14.09 1.06
N GLY A 169 -16.53 13.57 1.40
CA GLY A 169 -15.67 14.07 2.47
C GLY A 169 -15.22 12.99 3.46
N THR A 170 -14.21 13.32 4.28
CA THR A 170 -13.51 12.36 5.17
C THR A 170 -14.39 11.66 6.21
N ARG A 171 -15.51 12.27 6.63
CA ARG A 171 -16.45 11.69 7.60
C ARG A 171 -17.11 10.40 7.10
N TYR A 172 -17.49 10.35 5.83
CA TYR A 172 -18.12 9.17 5.23
C TYR A 172 -17.10 8.05 5.01
N VAL A 173 -15.89 8.43 4.61
CA VAL A 173 -14.75 7.51 4.42
C VAL A 173 -14.43 6.76 5.73
N GLY A 174 -14.39 7.46 6.87
CA GLY A 174 -14.07 6.85 8.16
C GLY A 174 -15.12 5.84 8.65
N ALA A 175 -16.41 6.13 8.47
CA ALA A 175 -17.49 5.23 8.88
C ALA A 175 -17.49 3.92 8.07
N VAL A 176 -17.33 4.02 6.75
CA VAL A 176 -17.24 2.85 5.85
C VAL A 176 -16.02 1.99 6.19
N GLN A 177 -14.87 2.63 6.48
CA GLN A 177 -13.64 1.92 6.84
C GLN A 177 -13.80 1.10 8.13
N LEU A 178 -14.45 1.64 9.16
CA LEU A 178 -14.58 0.97 10.45
C LEU A 178 -15.42 -0.31 10.34
N VAL A 179 -16.59 -0.22 9.69
CA VAL A 179 -17.48 -1.38 9.48
C VAL A 179 -16.76 -2.43 8.64
N ALA A 180 -16.14 -2.03 7.53
CA ALA A 180 -15.41 -2.95 6.68
C ALA A 180 -14.22 -3.62 7.39
N THR A 181 -13.57 -2.93 8.33
CA THR A 181 -12.44 -3.50 9.09
C THR A 181 -12.90 -4.66 9.98
N VAL A 182 -14.01 -4.54 10.70
CA VAL A 182 -14.51 -5.64 11.55
C VAL A 182 -15.04 -6.80 10.70
N LEU A 183 -15.78 -6.49 9.63
CA LEU A 183 -16.33 -7.50 8.72
C LEU A 183 -15.29 -8.23 7.86
N LYS A 184 -14.06 -7.70 7.78
CA LYS A 184 -12.93 -8.36 7.11
C LYS A 184 -12.40 -9.56 7.87
N PHE A 185 -12.14 -9.38 9.17
CA PHE A 185 -11.38 -10.38 9.92
C PHE A 185 -12.24 -11.55 10.37
N ALA A 186 -13.48 -11.31 10.82
CA ALA A 186 -14.27 -12.37 11.43
C ALA A 186 -14.65 -13.49 10.44
N PRO A 187 -15.27 -13.22 9.27
CA PRO A 187 -15.62 -14.27 8.31
C PRO A 187 -14.39 -14.99 7.76
N LEU A 188 -13.32 -14.24 7.52
CA LEU A 188 -12.07 -14.77 6.99
C LEU A 188 -11.38 -15.73 7.96
N LEU A 189 -11.29 -15.35 9.24
CA LEU A 189 -10.72 -16.19 10.28
C LEU A 189 -11.60 -17.42 10.54
N LEU A 190 -12.94 -17.26 10.47
CA LEU A 190 -13.89 -18.36 10.59
C LEU A 190 -13.69 -19.39 9.47
N VAL A 191 -13.52 -18.96 8.21
CA VAL A 191 -13.23 -19.91 7.12
C VAL A 191 -11.82 -20.48 7.25
N ALA A 192 -10.81 -19.65 7.53
CA ALA A 192 -9.42 -20.09 7.64
C ALA A 192 -9.16 -21.11 8.74
N VAL A 193 -9.85 -21.01 9.88
CA VAL A 193 -9.74 -21.98 10.99
C VAL A 193 -10.80 -23.08 10.85
N GLY A 194 -12.03 -22.71 10.53
CA GLY A 194 -13.16 -23.62 10.41
C GLY A 194 -12.99 -24.66 9.31
N GLY A 195 -12.49 -24.27 8.14
CA GLY A 195 -12.32 -25.21 7.02
C GLY A 195 -11.17 -26.20 7.23
N LEU A 196 -10.27 -25.99 8.19
CA LEU A 196 -9.30 -27.01 8.60
C LEU A 196 -9.97 -28.24 9.24
N PHE A 197 -11.17 -28.08 9.81
CA PHE A 197 -11.94 -29.22 10.34
C PHE A 197 -12.64 -30.03 9.25
N PHE A 198 -12.72 -29.50 8.04
CA PHE A 198 -13.32 -30.12 6.85
C PHE A 198 -12.25 -30.44 5.80
N PHE A 199 -10.99 -30.48 6.23
CA PHE A 199 -9.85 -30.69 5.36
C PHE A 199 -9.83 -32.12 4.83
N ASP A 200 -9.78 -32.25 3.51
CA ASP A 200 -9.55 -33.50 2.80
C ASP A 200 -8.28 -33.39 1.96
N ALA A 201 -7.36 -34.34 2.16
CA ALA A 201 -6.09 -34.38 1.43
C ALA A 201 -6.30 -34.71 -0.06
N ASP A 202 -7.41 -35.36 -0.43
CA ASP A 202 -7.72 -35.73 -1.81
C ASP A 202 -8.10 -34.51 -2.66
N ASN A 203 -8.49 -33.40 -2.03
CA ASN A 203 -8.73 -32.14 -2.73
C ASN A 203 -7.44 -31.43 -3.16
N LEU A 204 -6.30 -31.78 -2.54
CA LEU A 204 -5.04 -31.12 -2.81
C LEU A 204 -4.57 -31.39 -4.25
N GLY A 205 -4.14 -30.32 -4.91
CA GLY A 205 -3.44 -30.42 -6.19
C GLY A 205 -2.04 -31.03 -6.05
N PRO A 206 -1.37 -31.29 -7.18
CA PRO A 206 0.03 -31.71 -7.16
C PRO A 206 0.90 -30.67 -6.45
N PHE A 207 2.04 -31.12 -5.91
CA PHE A 207 2.98 -30.22 -5.26
C PHE A 207 3.45 -29.11 -6.19
N ASN A 208 3.78 -29.45 -7.44
CA ASN A 208 4.08 -28.50 -8.50
C ASN A 208 3.17 -28.77 -9.70
N ALA A 209 2.19 -27.88 -9.92
CA ALA A 209 1.23 -27.98 -11.01
C ALA A 209 1.72 -27.34 -12.33
N THR A 210 2.87 -26.66 -12.32
CA THR A 210 3.36 -25.91 -13.50
C THR A 210 4.01 -26.79 -14.57
N GLY A 211 4.37 -28.03 -14.24
CA GLY A 211 5.20 -28.91 -15.10
C GLY A 211 6.66 -28.46 -15.27
N GLY A 212 7.05 -27.31 -14.72
CA GLY A 212 8.41 -26.77 -14.75
C GLY A 212 9.22 -27.07 -13.49
N SER A 213 10.34 -26.34 -13.31
CA SER A 213 11.15 -26.48 -12.09
C SER A 213 10.41 -25.96 -10.85
N GLY A 214 10.62 -26.62 -9.70
CA GLY A 214 10.00 -26.19 -8.43
C GLY A 214 10.42 -24.77 -8.02
N ILE A 215 11.67 -24.37 -8.28
CA ILE A 215 12.17 -23.01 -8.00
C ILE A 215 11.43 -21.97 -8.86
N GLY A 216 11.16 -22.29 -10.12
CA GLY A 216 10.36 -21.44 -11.00
C GLY A 216 8.93 -21.28 -10.49
N ALA A 217 8.29 -22.37 -10.07
CA ALA A 217 6.94 -22.34 -9.49
C ALA A 217 6.88 -21.50 -8.20
N VAL A 218 7.88 -21.65 -7.31
CA VAL A 218 8.00 -20.82 -6.09
C VAL A 218 8.12 -19.33 -6.45
N SER A 219 8.98 -19.00 -7.42
CA SER A 219 9.21 -17.60 -7.80
C SER A 219 7.99 -16.94 -8.45
N ALA A 220 7.28 -17.68 -9.31
CA ALA A 220 6.06 -17.17 -9.94
C ALA A 220 4.91 -17.04 -8.94
N ALA A 221 4.71 -18.02 -8.05
CA ALA A 221 3.72 -17.92 -6.99
C ALA A 221 4.04 -16.76 -6.02
N ALA A 222 5.30 -16.60 -5.64
CA ALA A 222 5.74 -15.53 -4.73
C ALA A 222 5.46 -14.12 -5.31
N ALA A 223 5.57 -13.95 -6.62
CA ALA A 223 5.26 -12.68 -7.28
C ALA A 223 3.79 -12.29 -7.12
N ILE A 224 2.87 -13.25 -7.30
CA ILE A 224 1.43 -13.00 -7.09
C ILE A 224 1.14 -12.78 -5.60
N LEU A 225 1.74 -13.59 -4.74
CA LEU A 225 1.54 -13.53 -3.29
C LEU A 225 2.10 -12.24 -2.65
N LEU A 226 3.04 -11.54 -3.28
CA LEU A 226 3.56 -10.27 -2.77
C LEU A 226 2.45 -9.23 -2.62
N PHE A 227 1.49 -9.23 -3.55
CA PHE A 227 0.35 -8.32 -3.51
C PHE A 227 -0.36 -8.35 -2.15
N SER A 228 -0.41 -9.54 -1.54
CA SER A 228 -1.01 -9.76 -0.24
C SER A 228 -0.27 -9.04 0.87
N TYR A 229 1.03 -8.79 0.74
CA TYR A 229 1.88 -8.11 1.73
C TYR A 229 2.00 -6.60 1.53
N LEU A 230 1.37 -6.04 0.50
CA LEU A 230 1.29 -4.60 0.33
C LEU A 230 0.53 -3.98 1.50
N GLY A 231 1.11 -2.95 2.10
CA GLY A 231 0.61 -2.36 3.34
C GLY A 231 1.51 -2.62 4.55
N VAL A 232 2.61 -3.36 4.41
CA VAL A 232 3.67 -3.45 5.44
C VAL A 232 4.22 -2.07 5.83
N GLU A 233 4.26 -1.12 4.91
CA GLU A 233 4.68 0.26 5.12
C GLU A 233 3.64 1.12 5.87
N SER A 234 2.41 0.63 6.09
CA SER A 234 1.28 1.46 6.56
C SER A 234 1.56 2.20 7.86
N ALA A 235 2.15 1.52 8.85
CA ALA A 235 2.49 2.16 10.12
C ALA A 235 3.61 3.20 9.96
N ALA A 236 4.54 3.01 9.03
CA ALA A 236 5.61 3.97 8.73
C ALA A 236 5.09 5.20 7.98
N VAL A 237 4.14 5.00 7.06
CA VAL A 237 3.47 6.11 6.37
C VAL A 237 2.71 6.99 7.36
N SER A 238 2.03 6.39 8.35
CA SER A 238 1.28 7.11 9.38
C SER A 238 2.07 7.35 10.68
N ALA A 239 3.41 7.35 10.64
CA ALA A 239 4.25 7.42 11.85
C ALA A 239 3.94 8.64 12.74
N GLY A 240 3.61 9.81 12.18
CA GLY A 240 3.26 10.99 12.96
C GLY A 240 1.98 10.86 13.80
N GLU A 241 1.11 9.90 13.47
CA GLU A 241 -0.14 9.61 14.20
C GLU A 241 0.01 8.54 15.29
N VAL A 242 1.17 7.86 15.29
CA VAL A 242 1.48 6.75 16.20
C VAL A 242 2.04 7.28 17.53
N LYS A 243 1.59 6.68 18.64
CA LYS A 243 2.14 6.93 19.97
C LYS A 243 3.50 6.25 20.08
N ASP A 244 4.53 7.01 20.49
CA ASP A 244 5.92 6.55 20.54
C ASP A 244 6.36 5.86 19.23
N PRO A 245 6.37 6.60 18.10
CA PRO A 245 6.53 6.01 16.76
C PRO A 245 7.84 5.26 16.61
N ARG A 246 8.91 5.69 17.28
CA ARG A 246 10.21 5.01 17.27
C ARG A 246 10.14 3.57 17.77
N ARG A 247 9.26 3.26 18.73
CA ARG A 247 9.11 1.88 19.25
C ARG A 247 7.92 1.16 18.64
N THR A 248 6.82 1.87 18.46
CA THR A 248 5.54 1.28 18.08
C THR A 248 5.47 0.92 16.61
N VAL A 249 6.01 1.75 15.70
CA VAL A 249 5.91 1.49 14.25
C VAL A 249 6.54 0.14 13.89
N GLY A 250 7.79 -0.10 14.27
CA GLY A 250 8.46 -1.36 13.96
C GLY A 250 7.77 -2.59 14.56
N ARG A 251 7.28 -2.50 15.81
CA ARG A 251 6.54 -3.60 16.46
C ARG A 251 5.20 -3.85 15.77
N ALA A 252 4.45 -2.79 15.50
CA ALA A 252 3.16 -2.89 14.82
C ALA A 252 3.30 -3.49 13.42
N THR A 253 4.33 -3.08 12.67
CA THR A 253 4.59 -3.62 11.35
C THR A 253 4.92 -5.11 11.39
N VAL A 254 5.82 -5.55 12.28
CA VAL A 254 6.20 -6.97 12.38
C VAL A 254 5.03 -7.84 12.85
N ILE A 255 4.36 -7.44 13.95
CA ILE A 255 3.23 -8.21 14.50
C ILE A 255 2.09 -8.25 13.49
N GLY A 256 1.80 -7.12 12.83
CA GLY A 256 0.73 -7.05 11.86
C GLY A 256 1.02 -7.89 10.60
N THR A 257 2.26 -7.86 10.12
CA THR A 257 2.70 -8.70 8.99
C THR A 257 2.61 -10.19 9.34
N ALA A 258 3.08 -10.60 10.51
CA ALA A 258 3.02 -11.98 10.95
C ALA A 258 1.57 -12.47 11.17
N GLY A 259 0.72 -11.64 11.78
CA GLY A 259 -0.69 -11.94 11.99
C GLY A 259 -1.46 -12.10 10.69
N ALA A 260 -1.22 -11.22 9.71
CA ALA A 260 -1.82 -11.35 8.39
C ALA A 260 -1.31 -12.57 7.64
N ALA A 261 0.00 -12.83 7.68
CA ALA A 261 0.59 -14.04 7.07
C ALA A 261 -0.02 -15.32 7.62
N LEU A 262 -0.28 -15.39 8.93
CA LEU A 262 -0.93 -16.54 9.55
C LEU A 262 -2.35 -16.75 9.00
N VAL A 263 -3.17 -15.69 8.94
CA VAL A 263 -4.53 -15.76 8.39
C VAL A 263 -4.50 -16.20 6.93
N TYR A 264 -3.53 -15.70 6.16
CA TYR A 264 -3.37 -16.03 4.76
C TYR A 264 -2.99 -17.49 4.54
N LEU A 265 -1.97 -17.98 5.25
CA LEU A 265 -1.53 -19.37 5.18
C LEU A 265 -2.66 -20.33 5.57
N LEU A 266 -3.33 -20.07 6.69
CA LEU A 266 -4.44 -20.90 7.16
C LEU A 266 -5.62 -20.83 6.18
N GLY A 267 -5.96 -19.64 5.69
CA GLY A 267 -7.03 -19.44 4.71
C GLY A 267 -6.78 -20.19 3.41
N THR A 268 -5.60 -20.04 2.82
CA THR A 268 -5.23 -20.74 1.58
C THR A 268 -5.17 -22.26 1.79
N LEU A 269 -4.57 -22.72 2.89
CA LEU A 269 -4.52 -24.15 3.21
C LEU A 269 -5.92 -24.74 3.40
N SER A 270 -6.79 -24.03 4.11
CA SER A 270 -8.18 -24.42 4.33
C SER A 270 -8.94 -24.53 3.00
N VAL A 271 -8.78 -23.57 2.09
CA VAL A 271 -9.44 -23.62 0.78
C VAL A 271 -8.88 -24.78 -0.06
N PHE A 272 -7.56 -25.00 -0.04
CA PHE A 272 -6.91 -26.11 -0.77
C PHE A 272 -7.41 -27.48 -0.29
N GLY A 273 -7.72 -27.62 0.99
CA GLY A 273 -8.26 -28.87 1.53
C GLY A 273 -9.77 -29.04 1.42
N THR A 274 -10.52 -27.99 1.09
CA THR A 274 -12.00 -28.03 1.03
C THR A 274 -12.53 -27.98 -0.40
N VAL A 275 -11.80 -27.36 -1.32
CA VAL A 275 -12.19 -27.25 -2.74
C VAL A 275 -11.21 -28.06 -3.59
N ALA A 276 -11.73 -28.99 -4.37
CA ALA A 276 -10.95 -29.79 -5.30
C ALA A 276 -10.13 -28.91 -6.27
N HIS A 277 -8.86 -29.27 -6.46
CA HIS A 277 -7.88 -28.47 -7.21
C HIS A 277 -8.32 -28.10 -8.63
N ASP A 278 -8.95 -29.02 -9.35
CA ASP A 278 -9.45 -28.84 -10.71
C ASP A 278 -10.51 -27.74 -10.80
N ARG A 279 -11.35 -27.60 -9.77
CA ARG A 279 -12.32 -26.49 -9.67
C ARG A 279 -11.70 -25.21 -9.14
N LEU A 280 -10.75 -25.33 -8.22
CA LEU A 280 -10.15 -24.18 -7.54
C LEU A 280 -9.35 -23.28 -8.49
N VAL A 281 -8.68 -23.87 -9.49
CA VAL A 281 -7.88 -23.13 -10.49
C VAL A 281 -8.70 -22.12 -11.29
N ASP A 282 -9.98 -22.43 -11.55
CA ASP A 282 -10.88 -21.59 -12.35
C ASP A 282 -11.88 -20.79 -11.48
N SER A 283 -11.81 -20.94 -10.16
CA SER A 283 -12.75 -20.30 -9.24
C SER A 283 -12.55 -18.78 -9.17
N THR A 284 -13.65 -18.02 -9.26
CA THR A 284 -13.68 -16.57 -9.07
C THR A 284 -14.00 -16.14 -7.63
N ALA A 285 -14.39 -17.08 -6.76
CA ALA A 285 -14.77 -16.81 -5.37
C ALA A 285 -14.43 -17.99 -4.44
N PRO A 286 -13.13 -18.31 -4.25
CA PRO A 286 -12.71 -19.59 -3.68
C PRO A 286 -13.11 -19.79 -2.22
N PHE A 287 -13.24 -18.71 -1.43
CA PHE A 287 -13.77 -18.80 -0.07
C PHE A 287 -15.28 -19.10 -0.03
N SER A 288 -16.06 -18.64 -1.02
CA SER A 288 -17.47 -18.99 -1.12
C SER A 288 -17.62 -20.45 -1.52
N ASP A 289 -16.79 -20.93 -2.45
CA ASP A 289 -16.76 -22.34 -2.86
C ASP A 289 -16.36 -23.26 -1.71
N ALA A 290 -15.35 -22.88 -0.92
CA ALA A 290 -14.93 -23.62 0.27
C ALA A 290 -16.08 -23.79 1.27
N VAL A 291 -16.82 -22.72 1.58
CA VAL A 291 -17.95 -22.80 2.53
C VAL A 291 -19.11 -23.63 1.97
N ASN A 292 -19.38 -23.54 0.67
CA ASN A 292 -20.37 -24.40 0.01
C ASN A 292 -19.96 -25.88 0.07
N ALA A 293 -18.67 -26.19 -0.09
CA ALA A 293 -18.14 -27.54 0.04
C ALA A 293 -18.23 -28.07 1.49
N MET A 294 -17.98 -27.21 2.49
CA MET A 294 -18.03 -27.59 3.91
C MET A 294 -19.44 -27.93 4.41
N PHE A 295 -20.44 -27.11 4.07
CA PHE A 295 -21.79 -27.21 4.67
C PHE A 295 -22.88 -27.68 3.70
N GLY A 296 -22.57 -27.78 2.41
CA GLY A 296 -23.54 -28.07 1.36
C GLY A 296 -24.45 -26.87 1.05
N GLY A 297 -25.00 -26.85 -0.17
CA GLY A 297 -25.84 -25.76 -0.68
C GLY A 297 -25.04 -24.50 -1.06
N THR A 298 -25.74 -23.37 -1.19
CA THR A 298 -25.16 -22.09 -1.67
C THR A 298 -25.28 -20.94 -0.67
N TRP A 299 -26.04 -21.12 0.42
CA TRP A 299 -26.34 -20.05 1.38
C TRP A 299 -25.09 -19.54 2.11
N GLY A 300 -24.16 -20.44 2.44
CA GLY A 300 -22.92 -20.09 3.11
C GLY A 300 -21.98 -19.30 2.19
N GLY A 301 -21.88 -19.73 0.92
CA GLY A 301 -21.16 -18.99 -0.11
C GLY A 301 -21.72 -17.60 -0.36
N TRP A 302 -23.04 -17.41 -0.31
CA TRP A 302 -23.68 -16.08 -0.39
C TRP A 302 -23.30 -15.18 0.80
N ALA A 303 -23.29 -15.73 2.02
CA ALA A 303 -22.88 -14.97 3.20
C ALA A 303 -21.41 -14.52 3.12
N VAL A 304 -20.51 -15.42 2.70
CA VAL A 304 -19.10 -15.09 2.47
C VAL A 304 -18.95 -14.06 1.36
N ALA A 305 -19.69 -14.20 0.26
CA ALA A 305 -19.62 -13.26 -0.85
C ALA A 305 -20.05 -11.85 -0.46
N LEU A 306 -21.14 -11.72 0.30
CA LEU A 306 -21.57 -10.43 0.82
C LEU A 306 -20.50 -9.81 1.75
N ALA A 307 -19.91 -10.61 2.64
CA ALA A 307 -18.84 -10.15 3.51
C ALA A 307 -17.58 -9.72 2.73
N ALA A 308 -17.20 -10.49 1.71
CA ALA A 308 -16.08 -10.19 0.82
C ALA A 308 -16.32 -8.88 0.05
N LEU A 309 -17.52 -8.65 -0.49
CA LEU A 309 -17.88 -7.42 -1.18
C LEU A 309 -17.80 -6.19 -0.27
N VAL A 310 -18.35 -6.28 0.95
CA VAL A 310 -18.26 -5.19 1.94
C VAL A 310 -16.81 -4.91 2.31
N SER A 311 -16.02 -5.98 2.50
CA SER A 311 -14.59 -5.90 2.77
C SER A 311 -13.83 -5.20 1.65
N MET A 312 -13.97 -5.67 0.40
CA MET A 312 -13.27 -5.14 -0.76
C MET A 312 -13.66 -3.69 -1.04
N THR A 313 -14.94 -3.35 -0.94
CA THR A 313 -15.43 -1.97 -1.08
C THR A 313 -14.83 -1.05 -0.02
N GLY A 314 -14.77 -1.50 1.24
CA GLY A 314 -14.08 -0.75 2.29
C GLY A 314 -12.57 -0.65 2.07
N CYS A 315 -11.95 -1.68 1.49
CA CYS A 315 -10.53 -1.63 1.13
C CYS A 315 -10.26 -0.61 0.00
N LEU A 316 -11.07 -0.61 -1.06
CA LEU A 316 -11.04 0.37 -2.14
C LEU A 316 -11.18 1.81 -1.61
N ASN A 317 -12.04 2.02 -0.61
CA ASN A 317 -12.19 3.30 0.04
C ASN A 317 -10.89 3.79 0.71
N GLY A 318 -10.21 2.92 1.45
CA GLY A 318 -8.91 3.24 2.07
C GLY A 318 -7.79 3.48 1.05
N TRP A 319 -7.66 2.61 0.05
CA TRP A 319 -6.64 2.74 -1.00
C TRP A 319 -6.85 3.97 -1.89
N THR A 320 -8.10 4.33 -2.20
CA THR A 320 -8.42 5.57 -2.92
C THR A 320 -8.04 6.83 -2.13
N LEU A 321 -8.12 6.78 -0.80
CA LEU A 321 -7.64 7.88 0.03
C LEU A 321 -6.11 7.95 0.03
N LEU A 322 -5.42 6.81 0.21
CA LEU A 322 -3.96 6.72 0.20
C LEU A 322 -3.35 7.17 -1.14
N SER A 323 -4.00 6.80 -2.26
CA SER A 323 -3.61 7.20 -3.60
C SER A 323 -3.71 8.71 -3.82
N ALA A 324 -4.58 9.40 -3.07
CA ALA A 324 -4.69 10.85 -3.10
C ALA A 324 -3.71 11.54 -2.12
N GLN A 325 -3.45 10.92 -0.97
CA GLN A 325 -2.59 11.51 0.07
C GLN A 325 -1.10 11.51 -0.30
N THR A 326 -0.59 10.46 -0.94
CA THR A 326 0.83 10.38 -1.28
C THR A 326 1.24 11.47 -2.30
N PRO A 327 0.53 11.62 -3.44
CA PRO A 327 0.76 12.75 -4.34
C PRO A 327 0.55 14.11 -3.69
N TYR A 328 -0.41 14.23 -2.77
CA TYR A 328 -0.65 15.49 -2.05
C TYR A 328 0.54 15.89 -1.17
N ALA A 329 1.14 14.95 -0.44
CA ALA A 329 2.32 15.19 0.37
C ALA A 329 3.52 15.59 -0.52
N ALA A 330 3.79 14.83 -1.58
CA ALA A 330 4.84 15.18 -2.53
C ALA A 330 4.57 16.54 -3.23
N ALA A 331 3.31 16.90 -3.50
CA ALA A 331 2.96 18.17 -4.11
C ALA A 331 3.19 19.36 -3.17
N LYS A 332 2.97 19.18 -1.86
CA LYS A 332 3.32 20.19 -0.84
C LYS A 332 4.82 20.47 -0.79
N ASP A 333 5.62 19.44 -1.02
CA ASP A 333 7.07 19.54 -1.10
C ASP A 333 7.57 20.04 -2.48
N GLY A 334 6.67 20.38 -3.40
CA GLY A 334 7.01 20.81 -4.77
C GLY A 334 7.51 19.68 -5.68
N LEU A 335 7.37 18.43 -5.26
CA LEU A 335 7.82 17.23 -5.99
C LEU A 335 6.71 16.57 -6.81
N PHE A 336 5.44 16.96 -6.65
CA PHE A 336 4.34 16.54 -7.53
C PHE A 336 3.59 17.75 -8.13
N PRO A 337 2.83 17.57 -9.24
CA PRO A 337 2.13 18.69 -9.86
C PRO A 337 1.21 19.42 -8.88
N ALA A 338 1.28 20.76 -8.87
CA ALA A 338 0.61 21.61 -7.88
C ALA A 338 -0.92 21.40 -7.77
N ALA A 339 -1.57 20.87 -8.81
CA ALA A 339 -2.98 20.51 -8.77
C ALA A 339 -3.30 19.45 -7.68
N PHE A 340 -2.36 18.53 -7.41
CA PHE A 340 -2.52 17.50 -6.37
C PHE A 340 -2.47 18.07 -4.95
N ALA A 341 -1.98 19.30 -4.75
CA ALA A 341 -1.99 19.99 -3.45
C ALA A 341 -3.37 20.60 -3.10
N ARG A 342 -4.34 20.62 -4.03
CA ARG A 342 -5.66 21.20 -3.79
C ARG A 342 -6.54 20.26 -2.96
N ARG A 343 -7.11 20.76 -1.86
CA ARG A 343 -8.09 20.03 -1.04
C ARG A 343 -9.47 20.66 -1.15
N ARG A 344 -10.50 19.81 -1.15
CA ARG A 344 -11.90 20.21 -0.96
C ARG A 344 -12.51 19.27 0.07
N ARG A 345 -13.25 19.81 1.05
CA ARG A 345 -13.86 19.03 2.15
C ARG A 345 -12.88 18.09 2.87
N GLY A 346 -11.63 18.52 3.02
CA GLY A 346 -10.57 17.74 3.67
C GLY A 346 -9.95 16.63 2.83
N VAL A 347 -10.28 16.47 1.55
CA VAL A 347 -9.73 15.41 0.68
C VAL A 347 -8.98 16.02 -0.53
N PRO A 348 -7.82 15.49 -0.94
CA PRO A 348 -7.13 15.90 -2.17
C PRO A 348 -7.92 15.44 -3.42
N THR A 349 -8.88 16.25 -3.86
CA THR A 349 -9.86 15.82 -4.89
C THR A 349 -9.23 15.53 -6.25
N THR A 350 -8.18 16.25 -6.63
CA THR A 350 -7.45 15.95 -7.87
C THR A 350 -6.78 14.57 -7.80
N GLY A 351 -6.19 14.21 -6.66
CA GLY A 351 -5.60 12.89 -6.45
C GLY A 351 -6.62 11.76 -6.59
N VAL A 352 -7.79 11.93 -5.96
CA VAL A 352 -8.91 10.96 -6.07
C VAL A 352 -9.38 10.84 -7.52
N ALA A 353 -9.63 11.97 -8.20
CA ALA A 353 -10.15 11.99 -9.57
C ALA A 353 -9.20 11.33 -10.56
N VAL A 354 -7.90 11.66 -10.52
CA VAL A 354 -6.92 11.05 -11.43
C VAL A 354 -6.76 9.56 -11.13
N THR A 355 -6.73 9.16 -9.84
CA THR A 355 -6.65 7.75 -9.45
C THR A 355 -7.82 6.95 -10.01
N VAL A 356 -9.06 7.38 -9.77
CA VAL A 356 -10.25 6.61 -10.20
C VAL A 356 -10.36 6.54 -11.72
N VAL A 357 -9.96 7.61 -12.43
CA VAL A 357 -9.95 7.62 -13.90
C VAL A 357 -8.89 6.66 -14.44
N LEU A 358 -7.64 6.71 -13.95
CA LEU A 358 -6.58 5.82 -14.40
C LEU A 358 -6.90 4.35 -14.10
N ALA A 359 -7.41 4.07 -12.91
CA ALA A 359 -7.86 2.72 -12.54
C ALA A 359 -9.01 2.26 -13.44
N SER A 360 -9.98 3.12 -13.77
CA SER A 360 -11.07 2.80 -14.71
C SER A 360 -10.55 2.49 -16.12
N LEU A 361 -9.63 3.30 -16.64
CA LEU A 361 -9.00 3.08 -17.95
C LEU A 361 -8.26 1.75 -17.99
N LEU A 362 -7.53 1.42 -16.93
CA LEU A 362 -6.81 0.16 -16.84
C LEU A 362 -7.77 -1.03 -16.73
N THR A 363 -8.86 -0.92 -15.97
CA THR A 363 -9.91 -1.94 -15.91
C THR A 363 -10.50 -2.19 -17.30
N VAL A 364 -10.92 -1.13 -18.01
CA VAL A 364 -11.48 -1.24 -19.37
C VAL A 364 -10.47 -1.86 -20.34
N TYR A 365 -9.20 -1.43 -20.29
CA TYR A 365 -8.14 -1.98 -21.13
C TYR A 365 -7.97 -3.49 -20.94
N ASN A 366 -7.95 -3.97 -19.69
CA ASN A 366 -7.76 -5.40 -19.42
C ASN A 366 -8.95 -6.27 -19.84
N TYR A 367 -10.18 -5.79 -19.63
CA TYR A 367 -11.37 -6.48 -20.13
C TYR A 367 -11.45 -6.46 -21.66
N ALA A 368 -11.04 -5.37 -22.30
CA ALA A 368 -10.97 -5.26 -23.77
C ALA A 368 -9.90 -6.18 -24.37
N ALA A 369 -8.76 -6.33 -23.69
CA ALA A 369 -7.67 -7.23 -24.09
C ALA A 369 -8.04 -8.72 -23.97
N GLY A 370 -9.19 -9.06 -23.38
CA GLY A 370 -9.70 -10.44 -23.31
C GLY A 370 -8.87 -11.37 -22.43
N SER A 371 -8.10 -10.81 -21.48
CA SER A 371 -7.27 -11.62 -20.58
C SER A 371 -8.15 -12.40 -19.61
N ALA A 372 -8.08 -13.74 -19.63
CA ALA A 372 -8.82 -14.58 -18.67
C ALA A 372 -8.39 -14.35 -17.21
N LYS A 373 -7.17 -13.84 -16.99
CA LYS A 373 -6.54 -13.62 -15.68
C LYS A 373 -6.26 -12.13 -15.42
N VAL A 374 -7.27 -11.27 -15.64
CA VAL A 374 -7.15 -9.81 -15.43
C VAL A 374 -6.57 -9.47 -14.05
N PHE A 375 -7.04 -10.14 -12.99
CA PHE A 375 -6.56 -9.92 -11.63
C PHE A 375 -5.05 -10.16 -11.50
N GLU A 376 -4.53 -11.28 -12.02
CA GLU A 376 -3.11 -11.64 -11.95
C GLU A 376 -2.24 -10.61 -12.68
N VAL A 377 -2.66 -10.16 -13.87
CA VAL A 377 -1.93 -9.13 -14.64
C VAL A 377 -1.78 -7.84 -13.82
N LEU A 378 -2.88 -7.37 -13.21
CA LEU A 378 -2.88 -6.16 -12.39
C LEU A 378 -2.02 -6.33 -11.12
N VAL A 379 -2.07 -7.51 -10.51
CA VAL A 379 -1.26 -7.88 -9.35
C VAL A 379 0.23 -7.88 -9.67
N LEU A 380 0.65 -8.42 -10.82
CA LEU A 380 2.06 -8.45 -11.21
C LEU A 380 2.61 -7.04 -11.49
N VAL A 381 1.83 -6.16 -12.13
CA VAL A 381 2.22 -4.74 -12.31
C VAL A 381 2.36 -4.02 -10.97
N THR A 382 1.44 -4.29 -10.03
CA THR A 382 1.48 -3.72 -8.69
C THR A 382 2.71 -4.22 -7.92
N THR A 383 3.04 -5.50 -8.05
CA THR A 383 4.21 -6.14 -7.43
C THR A 383 5.50 -5.44 -7.84
N PHE A 384 5.68 -5.17 -9.14
CA PHE A 384 6.84 -4.43 -9.61
C PHE A 384 6.87 -2.98 -9.09
N THR A 385 5.74 -2.26 -9.18
CA THR A 385 5.71 -0.83 -8.80
C THR A 385 5.88 -0.61 -7.30
N ALA A 386 5.41 -1.53 -6.46
CA ALA A 386 5.65 -1.53 -5.01
C ALA A 386 7.11 -1.85 -4.65
N THR A 387 7.80 -2.61 -5.50
CA THR A 387 9.20 -2.98 -5.26
C THR A 387 10.12 -1.76 -5.30
N VAL A 388 9.81 -0.73 -6.09
CA VAL A 388 10.61 0.50 -6.17
C VAL A 388 10.73 1.24 -4.82
N PRO A 389 9.64 1.64 -4.13
CA PRO A 389 9.74 2.28 -2.82
C PRO A 389 10.37 1.35 -1.76
N TYR A 390 10.20 0.02 -1.87
CA TYR A 390 10.83 -0.94 -0.96
C TYR A 390 12.35 -1.04 -1.17
N LEU A 391 12.80 -1.06 -2.43
CA LEU A 391 14.22 -0.98 -2.78
C LEU A 391 14.83 0.34 -2.34
N LEU A 392 14.14 1.46 -2.53
CA LEU A 392 14.64 2.76 -2.06
C LEU A 392 14.72 2.83 -0.53
N ALA A 393 13.74 2.28 0.19
CA ALA A 393 13.79 2.23 1.65
C ALA A 393 14.92 1.31 2.17
N THR A 394 15.09 0.13 1.57
CA THR A 394 16.20 -0.78 1.92
C THR A 394 17.56 -0.18 1.58
N ALA A 395 17.68 0.48 0.43
CA ALA A 395 18.87 1.23 0.06
C ALA A 395 19.15 2.39 1.04
N ALA A 396 18.12 3.13 1.48
CA ALA A 396 18.27 4.18 2.48
C ALA A 396 18.79 3.61 3.81
N GLN A 397 18.31 2.45 4.23
CA GLN A 397 18.83 1.75 5.42
C GLN A 397 20.30 1.36 5.25
N ILE A 398 20.69 0.83 4.09
CA ILE A 398 22.09 0.49 3.78
C ILE A 398 22.96 1.75 3.76
N PHE A 399 22.49 2.82 3.12
CA PHE A 399 23.15 4.13 3.10
C PHE A 399 23.43 4.63 4.52
N HIS A 400 22.45 4.59 5.41
CA HIS A 400 22.66 4.98 6.81
C HIS A 400 23.64 4.08 7.57
N LEU A 401 23.69 2.78 7.26
CA LEU A 401 24.67 1.87 7.85
C LEU A 401 26.10 2.21 7.35
N VAL A 402 26.26 2.51 6.07
CA VAL A 402 27.58 2.82 5.46
C VAL A 402 28.08 4.20 5.86
N CYS A 403 27.23 5.23 5.86
CA CYS A 403 27.61 6.60 6.19
C CYS A 403 27.92 6.83 7.68
N GLY A 404 27.66 5.85 8.56
CA GLY A 404 28.19 5.85 9.92
C GLY A 404 27.72 7.01 10.80
N GLN A 405 26.47 7.47 10.65
CA GLN A 405 25.95 8.51 11.54
C GLN A 405 25.69 7.95 12.96
N GLY A 406 26.70 8.07 13.82
CA GLY A 406 26.52 8.82 15.07
C GLY A 406 26.24 8.09 16.37
N GLU A 407 26.20 6.75 16.45
CA GLU A 407 26.25 6.08 17.75
C GLU A 407 27.24 4.92 17.71
N LYS A 408 27.89 4.62 18.84
CA LYS A 408 28.72 3.43 19.06
C LYS A 408 27.83 2.19 18.91
N VAL A 409 27.48 1.82 17.69
CA VAL A 409 26.65 0.65 17.42
C VAL A 409 27.51 -0.57 17.68
N ASP A 410 27.14 -1.33 18.70
CA ASP A 410 27.63 -2.68 18.95
C ASP A 410 27.74 -3.46 17.62
N ARG A 411 28.93 -4.00 17.33
CA ARG A 411 29.25 -4.69 16.07
C ARG A 411 28.22 -5.77 15.75
N ALA A 412 27.66 -6.42 16.77
CA ALA A 412 26.60 -7.42 16.59
C ALA A 412 25.30 -6.81 16.03
N ARG A 413 24.92 -5.60 16.46
CA ARG A 413 23.72 -4.91 15.95
C ARG A 413 23.93 -4.40 14.53
N PHE A 414 25.13 -3.92 14.21
CA PHE A 414 25.48 -3.52 12.84
C PHE A 414 25.39 -4.69 11.88
N VAL A 415 25.99 -5.84 12.21
CA VAL A 415 25.92 -7.06 11.39
C VAL A 415 24.49 -7.53 11.24
N ARG A 416 23.71 -7.58 12.33
CA ARG A 416 22.29 -7.96 12.27
C ARG A 416 21.50 -7.04 11.32
N ASP A 417 21.67 -5.73 11.45
CA ASP A 417 20.92 -4.76 10.64
C ASP A 417 21.35 -4.77 9.17
N GLY A 418 22.64 -5.03 8.92
CA GLY A 418 23.17 -5.27 7.57
C GLY A 418 22.60 -6.54 6.93
N VAL A 419 22.53 -7.65 7.68
CA VAL A 419 21.93 -8.90 7.20
C VAL A 419 20.44 -8.72 6.91
N ILE A 420 19.69 -8.06 7.80
CA ILE A 420 18.26 -7.77 7.58
C ILE A 420 18.07 -6.92 6.31
N ALA A 421 18.88 -5.88 6.14
CA ALA A 421 18.80 -5.03 4.96
C ALA A 421 19.17 -5.78 3.66
N ALA A 422 20.19 -6.65 3.71
CA ALA A 422 20.60 -7.47 2.59
C ALA A 422 19.53 -8.50 2.21
N VAL A 423 18.90 -9.15 3.19
CA VAL A 423 17.76 -10.07 2.97
C VAL A 423 16.58 -9.32 2.36
N ALA A 424 16.23 -8.15 2.89
CA ALA A 424 15.15 -7.34 2.35
C ALA A 424 15.44 -6.85 0.91
N ALA A 425 16.68 -6.44 0.62
CA ALA A 425 17.08 -6.04 -0.73
C ALA A 425 17.07 -7.22 -1.71
N GLY A 426 17.64 -8.37 -1.33
CA GLY A 426 17.63 -9.59 -2.14
C GLY A 426 16.20 -10.08 -2.39
N PHE A 427 15.34 -9.99 -1.38
CA PHE A 427 13.91 -10.27 -1.49
C PHE A 427 13.22 -9.35 -2.50
N SER A 428 13.40 -8.03 -2.36
CA SER A 428 12.86 -7.06 -3.31
C SER A 428 13.36 -7.30 -4.75
N LEU A 429 14.63 -7.63 -4.95
CA LEU A 429 15.16 -7.97 -6.28
C LEU A 429 14.57 -9.27 -6.85
N TRP A 430 14.41 -10.30 -6.02
CA TRP A 430 13.79 -11.57 -6.42
C TRP A 430 12.34 -11.37 -6.89
N LEU A 431 11.61 -10.46 -6.26
CA LEU A 431 10.23 -10.11 -6.65
C LEU A 431 10.16 -9.46 -8.03
N VAL A 432 11.14 -8.63 -8.41
CA VAL A 432 11.23 -8.10 -9.79
C VAL A 432 11.35 -9.24 -10.80
N ALA A 433 12.18 -10.23 -10.50
CA ALA A 433 12.35 -11.40 -11.37
C ALA A 433 11.06 -12.23 -11.47
N GLY A 434 10.34 -12.40 -10.35
CA GLY A 434 9.08 -13.12 -10.30
C GLY A 434 7.90 -12.42 -11.00
N ALA A 435 7.87 -11.08 -11.01
CA ALA A 435 6.79 -10.30 -11.63
C ALA A 435 6.62 -10.56 -13.14
N GLY A 436 7.68 -11.07 -13.79
CA GLY A 436 7.68 -11.39 -15.20
C GLY A 436 7.91 -10.19 -16.10
N TYR A 437 8.38 -10.46 -17.33
CA TYR A 437 8.84 -9.45 -18.26
C TYR A 437 7.77 -8.40 -18.60
N ALA A 438 6.51 -8.82 -18.82
CA ALA A 438 5.44 -7.92 -19.20
C ALA A 438 5.12 -6.89 -18.11
N ALA A 439 5.05 -7.31 -16.86
CA ALA A 439 4.77 -6.42 -15.73
C ALA A 439 5.92 -5.45 -15.48
N VAL A 440 7.17 -5.92 -15.57
CA VAL A 440 8.37 -5.07 -15.47
C VAL A 440 8.37 -4.04 -16.60
N TYR A 441 8.12 -4.45 -17.84
CA TYR A 441 8.05 -3.55 -18.99
C TYR A 441 6.99 -2.46 -18.80
N GLN A 442 5.76 -2.84 -18.46
CA GLN A 442 4.66 -1.89 -18.20
C GLN A 442 4.98 -0.94 -17.04
N GLY A 443 5.52 -1.48 -15.94
CA GLY A 443 5.90 -0.69 -14.78
C GLY A 443 6.99 0.33 -15.10
N VAL A 444 8.03 -0.07 -15.84
CA VAL A 444 9.12 0.82 -16.28
C VAL A 444 8.58 1.94 -17.17
N LEU A 445 7.65 1.66 -18.10
CA LEU A 445 7.02 2.70 -18.90
C LEU A 445 6.28 3.74 -18.03
N PHE A 446 5.54 3.29 -17.02
CA PHE A 446 4.87 4.21 -16.08
C PHE A 446 5.86 5.02 -15.24
N LEU A 447 7.00 4.44 -14.87
CA LEU A 447 8.07 5.17 -14.16
C LEU A 447 8.72 6.22 -15.07
N PHE A 448 9.01 5.90 -16.34
CA PHE A 448 9.57 6.85 -17.30
C PHE A 448 8.62 8.01 -17.59
N ALA A 449 7.31 7.77 -17.67
CA ALA A 449 6.33 8.84 -17.74
C ALA A 449 6.46 9.81 -16.55
N GLY A 450 6.72 9.29 -15.34
CA GLY A 450 7.01 10.09 -14.15
C GLY A 450 8.31 10.90 -14.27
N VAL A 451 9.38 10.31 -14.80
CA VAL A 451 10.65 11.02 -15.01
C VAL A 451 10.47 12.22 -15.93
N LEU A 452 9.66 12.10 -17.00
CA LEU A 452 9.33 13.23 -17.89
C LEU A 452 8.58 14.33 -17.14
N VAL A 453 7.62 13.97 -16.29
CA VAL A 453 6.90 14.95 -15.44
C VAL A 453 7.86 15.66 -14.50
N TYR A 454 8.75 14.92 -13.82
CA TYR A 454 9.76 15.50 -12.95
C TYR A 454 10.71 16.45 -13.68
N ALA A 455 11.17 16.08 -14.89
CA ALA A 455 12.04 16.94 -15.69
C ALA A 455 11.38 18.28 -16.03
N VAL A 456 10.11 18.27 -16.44
CA VAL A 456 9.34 19.50 -16.72
C VAL A 456 9.17 20.33 -15.45
N MET A 457 8.88 19.69 -14.32
CA MET A 457 8.72 20.38 -13.03
C MET A 457 10.02 20.99 -12.54
N ALA A 458 11.13 20.25 -12.60
CA ALA A 458 12.46 20.73 -12.23
C ALA A 458 12.89 21.91 -13.10
N ALA A 459 12.61 21.87 -14.41
CA ALA A 459 12.87 22.98 -15.32
C ALA A 459 12.07 24.24 -14.95
N ARG A 460 10.79 24.09 -14.58
CA ARG A 460 9.94 25.21 -14.12
C ARG A 460 10.44 25.80 -12.80
N ARG A 461 10.88 24.96 -11.86
CA ARG A 461 11.42 25.39 -10.56
C ARG A 461 12.71 26.20 -10.73
N ARG A 462 13.66 25.69 -11.54
CA ARG A 462 14.90 26.43 -11.87
C ARG A 462 14.64 27.78 -12.55
N ARG A 463 13.64 27.87 -13.42
CA ARG A 463 13.25 29.15 -14.05
C ARG A 463 12.68 30.15 -13.05
N ALA A 464 11.97 29.69 -12.03
CA ALA A 464 11.39 30.54 -10.99
C ALA A 464 12.43 31.03 -9.97
N GLU A 465 13.49 30.25 -9.73
CA GLU A 465 14.58 30.59 -8.79
C GLU A 465 15.54 31.66 -9.37
N GLY A 466 15.43 32.02 -10.65
CA GLY A 466 16.31 32.99 -11.32
C GLY A 466 17.73 32.43 -11.59
N PRO A 467 18.59 33.15 -12.33
CA PRO A 467 19.99 32.75 -12.47
C PRO A 467 20.65 32.79 -11.08
N ALA A 468 21.31 31.69 -10.68
CA ALA A 468 22.18 31.71 -9.51
C ALA A 468 23.21 32.83 -9.71
N ALA A 469 23.30 33.76 -8.74
CA ALA A 469 24.31 34.81 -8.76
C ALA A 469 25.71 34.16 -8.87
N PRO A 470 26.60 34.72 -9.72
CA PRO A 470 27.87 34.10 -10.10
C PRO A 470 28.82 33.86 -8.93
#